data_AF-A0A3M2HNH9-F1
#
_entry.id   AF-A0A3M2HNH9-F1
#
_cell.length_a   1.000
_cell.length_b   1.000
_cell.length_c   1.000
_cell.angle_alpha   90.00
_cell.angle_beta   90.00
_cell.angle_gamma   90.00
#
_symmetry.space_group_name_H-M   'P 1'
#
loop_
_entity.id
_entity.type
_entity.pdbx_description
1 polymer ?
#
loop_
_entity_poly.entity_id
_entity_poly.type
_entity_poly.pdbx_seq_one_letter_code
_entity_poly.pdbx_strand_id
1 'polypeptide(L)'
;MITKTRLPPSLLSPLLLALAFTAPAQPPPDAPPPAGDWERLSPAQRELLLQPLRERWNHADARQRQRMLAHAQRWRDMPPEERARARRGHDHFDRLTPEQQKQMRVLYEKTRDMPRAARRQTLVLFHAMRTMNAEQREALRREWAAMSPEQRQSWVREHAPHRDHAERPDAPPHQP
;
A
#
# COMPACT_ATOMS: atom_id res chain seq x y z
N MET A 1 50.63 -83.93 1.46
CA MET A 1 49.48 -83.81 0.52
C MET A 1 48.38 -83.02 1.20
N ILE A 2 47.86 -82.02 0.49
CA ILE A 2 46.93 -80.98 0.96
C ILE A 2 45.50 -81.48 0.77
N THR A 3 44.60 -81.29 1.74
CA THR A 3 43.22 -80.81 1.48
C THR A 3 42.64 -80.13 2.71
N LYS A 4 41.79 -79.16 2.41
CA LYS A 4 41.36 -77.99 3.20
C LYS A 4 39.84 -78.03 3.16
N THR A 5 39.14 -77.86 4.29
CA THR A 5 37.68 -77.66 4.27
C THR A 5 37.29 -76.61 5.29
N ARG A 6 36.54 -75.62 4.80
CA ARG A 6 36.31 -74.30 5.39
C ARG A 6 35.03 -74.31 6.26
N LEU A 7 35.05 -73.51 7.33
CA LEU A 7 33.89 -73.16 8.15
C LEU A 7 32.85 -72.33 7.37
N PRO A 8 31.54 -72.47 7.64
CA PRO A 8 30.51 -71.62 7.04
C PRO A 8 30.36 -70.28 7.77
N PRO A 9 30.08 -69.16 7.06
CA PRO A 9 29.69 -67.89 7.67
C PRO A 9 28.16 -67.81 7.80
N SER A 10 27.64 -67.31 8.92
CA SER A 10 26.22 -66.92 9.02
C SER A 10 26.05 -65.68 9.90
N LEU A 11 26.09 -64.55 9.20
CA LEU A 11 25.16 -63.41 9.21
C LEU A 11 24.80 -62.74 10.56
N LEU A 12 25.52 -61.66 10.85
CA LEU A 12 24.98 -60.47 11.52
C LEU A 12 24.08 -59.71 10.52
N SER A 13 22.86 -59.37 10.91
CA SER A 13 22.13 -58.23 10.33
C SER A 13 21.17 -57.60 11.35
N PRO A 14 21.03 -56.26 11.34
CA PRO A 14 20.63 -55.48 12.51
C PRO A 14 19.12 -55.14 12.50
N LEU A 15 18.56 -55.04 13.71
CA LEU A 15 17.23 -54.50 13.97
C LEU A 15 17.25 -52.97 13.78
N LEU A 16 16.89 -52.50 12.58
CA LEU A 16 16.69 -51.09 12.28
C LEU A 16 15.30 -50.65 12.76
N LEU A 17 15.28 -49.99 13.93
CA LEU A 17 14.10 -49.32 14.47
C LEU A 17 13.85 -48.04 13.65
N ALA A 18 12.91 -48.11 12.70
CA ALA A 18 12.50 -46.95 11.91
C ALA A 18 11.67 -45.99 12.76
N LEU A 19 12.28 -44.88 13.23
CA LEU A 19 11.53 -43.72 13.69
C LEU A 19 10.83 -43.09 12.48
N ALA A 20 9.50 -43.22 12.42
CA ALA A 20 8.68 -42.46 11.50
C ALA A 20 8.70 -40.99 11.92
N PHE A 21 9.55 -40.19 11.28
CA PHE A 21 9.44 -38.74 11.32
C PHE A 21 8.21 -38.35 10.49
N THR A 22 7.14 -37.93 11.16
CA THR A 22 6.01 -37.27 10.50
C THR A 22 6.49 -35.91 10.01
N ALA A 23 6.92 -35.85 8.74
CA ALA A 23 7.16 -34.59 8.07
C ALA A 23 5.83 -33.81 7.99
N PRO A 24 5.79 -32.51 8.33
CA PRO A 24 4.59 -31.72 8.12
C PRO A 24 4.24 -31.74 6.65
N ALA A 25 3.02 -32.19 6.33
CA ALA A 25 2.51 -32.23 4.96
C ALA A 25 2.58 -30.83 4.36
N GLN A 26 3.42 -30.65 3.33
CA GLN A 26 3.44 -29.40 2.61
C GLN A 26 2.12 -29.28 1.82
N PRO A 27 1.40 -28.15 1.94
CA PRO A 27 0.22 -27.92 1.14
C PRO A 27 0.60 -27.97 -0.36
N PRO A 28 -0.33 -28.40 -1.24
CA PRO A 28 -0.07 -28.47 -2.67
C PRO A 28 0.36 -27.09 -3.21
N PRO A 29 1.25 -27.06 -4.23
CA PRO A 29 1.91 -25.84 -4.70
C PRO A 29 0.94 -24.75 -5.18
N ASP A 30 -0.29 -25.12 -5.56
CA ASP A 30 -1.30 -24.22 -6.13
C ASP A 30 -2.46 -23.89 -5.16
N ALA A 31 -2.40 -24.31 -3.89
CA ALA A 31 -3.41 -23.89 -2.93
C ALA A 31 -3.27 -22.38 -2.64
N PRO A 32 -4.35 -21.58 -2.72
CA PRO A 32 -4.28 -20.17 -2.35
C PRO A 32 -3.81 -20.06 -0.90
N PRO A 33 -2.85 -19.17 -0.59
CA PRO A 33 -2.35 -19.03 0.76
C PRO A 33 -3.53 -18.72 1.70
N PRO A 34 -3.60 -19.36 2.88
CA PRO A 34 -4.68 -19.09 3.82
C PRO A 34 -4.70 -17.59 4.13
N ALA A 35 -5.90 -16.98 4.13
CA ALA A 35 -6.06 -15.60 4.55
C ALA A 35 -5.42 -15.44 5.94
N GLY A 36 -4.28 -14.76 5.98
CA GLY A 36 -3.40 -14.85 7.13
C GLY A 36 -2.46 -13.67 7.17
N ASP A 37 -2.11 -13.29 8.40
CA ASP A 37 -1.14 -12.25 8.67
C ASP A 37 0.19 -12.58 7.99
N TRP A 38 0.93 -11.53 7.58
CA TRP A 38 2.27 -11.63 7.01
C TRP A 38 3.19 -12.59 7.78
N GLU A 39 2.98 -12.69 9.10
CA GLU A 39 3.77 -13.56 9.98
C GLU A 39 3.58 -15.06 9.76
N ARG A 40 2.50 -15.49 9.09
CA ARG A 40 2.25 -16.90 8.78
C ARG A 40 2.94 -17.38 7.50
N LEU A 41 3.49 -16.47 6.71
CA LEU A 41 4.21 -16.82 5.48
C LEU A 41 5.53 -17.52 5.81
N SER A 42 5.83 -18.62 5.09
CA SER A 42 7.12 -19.29 5.20
C SER A 42 8.26 -18.36 4.72
N PRO A 43 9.51 -18.56 5.17
CA PRO A 43 10.63 -17.76 4.70
C PRO A 43 10.76 -17.72 3.16
N ALA A 44 10.52 -18.85 2.49
CA ALA A 44 10.53 -18.94 1.03
C ALA A 44 9.40 -18.10 0.38
N GLN A 45 8.19 -18.12 0.94
CA GLN A 45 7.08 -17.30 0.44
C GLN A 45 7.33 -15.80 0.63
N ARG A 46 7.85 -15.39 1.80
CA ARG A 46 8.23 -13.99 2.05
C ARG A 46 9.30 -13.53 1.06
N GLU A 47 10.31 -14.37 0.81
CA GLU A 47 11.36 -14.07 -0.15
C GLU A 47 10.81 -13.84 -1.56
N LEU A 48 9.88 -14.69 -2.03
CA LEU A 48 9.22 -14.53 -3.32
C LEU A 48 8.46 -13.19 -3.44
N LEU A 49 7.71 -12.81 -2.41
CA LEU A 49 6.98 -11.52 -2.40
C LEU A 49 7.89 -10.30 -2.32
N LEU A 50 9.08 -10.45 -1.73
CA LEU A 50 10.07 -9.38 -1.61
C LEU A 50 10.98 -9.24 -2.85
N GLN A 51 11.02 -10.22 -3.76
CA GLN A 51 11.88 -10.18 -4.95
C GLN A 51 11.71 -8.88 -5.77
N PRO A 52 10.49 -8.46 -6.17
CA PRO A 52 10.33 -7.26 -7.00
C PRO A 52 10.81 -5.99 -6.27
N LEU A 53 10.69 -5.94 -4.94
CA LEU A 53 11.18 -4.82 -4.15
C LEU A 53 12.71 -4.79 -4.12
N ARG A 54 13.35 -5.95 -3.98
CA ARG A 54 14.82 -6.08 -3.99
C ARG A 54 15.39 -5.70 -5.36
N GLU A 55 14.79 -6.19 -6.44
CA GLU A 55 15.19 -5.81 -7.80
C GLU A 55 15.07 -4.30 -8.00
N ARG A 56 13.93 -3.70 -7.63
CA ARG A 56 13.74 -2.25 -7.72
C ARG A 56 14.77 -1.47 -6.90
N TRP A 57 15.15 -1.96 -5.72
CA TRP A 57 16.19 -1.34 -4.90
C TRP A 57 17.58 -1.40 -5.54
N ASN A 58 17.93 -2.55 -6.12
CA ASN A 58 19.23 -2.77 -6.75
C ASN A 58 19.41 -1.88 -8.00
N HIS A 59 18.35 -1.71 -8.78
CA HIS A 59 18.35 -0.85 -9.98
C HIS A 59 18.17 0.64 -9.66
N ALA A 60 17.82 1.00 -8.43
CA ALA A 60 17.60 2.39 -8.05
C ALA A 60 18.92 3.17 -7.90
N ASP A 61 18.95 4.41 -8.39
CA ASP A 61 20.01 5.37 -8.09
C ASP A 61 19.99 5.83 -6.61
N ALA A 62 21.02 6.58 -6.18
CA ALA A 62 21.13 7.05 -4.80
C ALA A 62 19.91 7.87 -4.35
N ARG A 63 19.38 8.74 -5.22
CA ARG A 63 18.24 9.60 -4.91
C ARG A 63 16.95 8.79 -4.82
N GLN A 64 16.78 7.79 -5.67
CA GLN A 64 15.65 6.86 -5.67
C GLN A 64 15.65 6.01 -4.40
N ARG A 65 16.81 5.44 -4.01
CA ARG A 65 16.97 4.69 -2.76
C ARG A 65 16.63 5.53 -1.53
N GLN A 66 17.09 6.79 -1.49
CA GLN A 66 16.74 7.71 -0.40
C GLN A 66 15.22 7.95 -0.31
N ARG A 67 14.54 8.14 -1.45
CA ARG A 67 13.07 8.29 -1.47
C ARG A 67 12.34 7.03 -1.01
N MET A 68 12.81 5.85 -1.42
CA MET A 68 12.24 4.57 -0.99
C MET A 68 12.36 4.39 0.53
N LEU A 69 13.54 4.62 1.12
CA LEU A 69 13.74 4.56 2.57
C LEU A 69 12.88 5.59 3.30
N ALA A 70 12.85 6.84 2.84
CA ALA A 70 12.04 7.88 3.46
C ALA A 70 10.54 7.53 3.43
N HIS A 71 10.06 6.89 2.36
CA HIS A 71 8.69 6.40 2.28
C HIS A 71 8.43 5.27 3.28
N ALA A 72 9.32 4.29 3.35
CA ALA A 72 9.21 3.16 4.28
C ALA A 72 9.20 3.63 5.74
N GLN A 73 10.08 4.56 6.10
CA GLN A 73 10.13 5.18 7.44
C GLN A 73 8.80 5.86 7.77
N ARG A 74 8.30 6.74 6.89
CA ARG A 74 7.01 7.42 7.10
C ARG A 74 5.87 6.42 7.26
N TRP A 75 5.85 5.34 6.49
CA TRP A 75 4.82 4.32 6.60
C TRP A 75 4.89 3.54 7.92
N ARG A 76 6.09 3.22 8.40
CA ARG A 76 6.29 2.56 9.69
C ARG A 76 5.80 3.42 10.85
N ASP A 77 6.11 4.71 10.80
CA ASP A 77 5.79 5.66 11.87
C ASP A 77 4.33 6.17 11.78
N MET A 78 3.59 5.82 10.72
CA MET A 78 2.22 6.25 10.50
C MET A 78 1.25 5.54 11.47
N PRO A 79 0.41 6.28 12.22
CA PRO A 79 -0.61 5.69 13.10
C PRO A 79 -1.54 4.72 12.35
N PRO A 80 -2.08 3.69 13.03
CA PRO A 80 -2.96 2.69 12.40
C PRO A 80 -4.13 3.29 11.61
N GLU A 81 -4.77 4.34 12.14
CA GLU A 81 -5.87 5.02 11.47
C GLU A 81 -5.44 5.75 10.20
N GLU A 82 -4.27 6.40 10.22
CA GLU A 82 -3.72 7.06 9.04
C GLU A 82 -3.39 6.05 7.96
N ARG A 83 -2.82 4.90 8.33
CA ARG A 83 -2.58 3.79 7.38
C ARG A 83 -3.88 3.26 6.80
N ALA A 84 -4.95 3.14 7.60
CA ALA A 84 -6.26 2.74 7.11
C ALA A 84 -6.84 3.76 6.12
N ARG A 85 -6.70 5.06 6.39
CA ARG A 85 -7.10 6.13 5.46
C ARG A 85 -6.29 6.08 4.17
N ALA A 86 -4.97 5.88 4.26
CA ALA A 86 -4.10 5.76 3.11
C ALA A 86 -4.49 4.57 2.21
N ARG A 87 -4.80 3.40 2.81
CA ARG A 87 -5.31 2.22 2.08
C ARG A 87 -6.61 2.52 1.35
N ARG A 88 -7.61 3.09 2.04
CA ARG A 88 -8.88 3.49 1.38
C ARG A 88 -8.66 4.47 0.23
N GLY A 89 -7.72 5.41 0.39
CA GLY A 89 -7.34 6.33 -0.67
C GLY A 89 -6.70 5.64 -1.88
N HIS A 90 -5.83 4.65 -1.63
CA HIS A 90 -5.22 3.82 -2.66
C HIS A 90 -6.27 2.99 -3.40
N ASP A 91 -7.14 2.28 -2.68
CA ASP A 91 -8.21 1.46 -3.27
C ASP A 91 -9.16 2.29 -4.13
N HIS A 92 -9.45 3.52 -3.70
CA HIS A 92 -10.24 4.45 -4.52
C HIS A 92 -9.50 4.85 -5.80
N PHE A 93 -8.21 5.16 -5.70
CA PHE A 93 -7.39 5.56 -6.84
C PHE A 93 -7.25 4.45 -7.89
N ASP A 94 -7.08 3.19 -7.45
CA ASP A 94 -6.98 2.03 -8.35
C ASP A 94 -8.26 1.78 -9.13
N ARG A 95 -9.42 2.15 -8.57
CA ARG A 95 -10.72 2.05 -9.23
C ARG A 95 -10.98 3.15 -10.25
N LEU A 96 -10.16 4.20 -10.29
CA LEU A 96 -10.30 5.30 -11.26
C LEU A 96 -9.83 4.85 -12.65
N THR A 97 -10.44 5.41 -13.70
CA THR A 97 -9.95 5.22 -15.07
C THR A 97 -8.57 5.85 -15.27
N PRO A 98 -7.76 5.41 -16.26
CA PRO A 98 -6.44 5.97 -16.53
C PRO A 98 -6.45 7.51 -16.70
N GLU A 99 -7.47 8.04 -17.37
CA GLU A 99 -7.69 9.48 -17.57
C GLU A 99 -7.96 10.19 -16.25
N GLN A 100 -8.82 9.63 -15.40
CA GLN A 100 -9.12 10.17 -14.08
C GLN A 100 -7.88 10.15 -13.18
N GLN A 101 -7.11 9.07 -13.20
CA GLN A 101 -5.83 8.99 -12.48
C GLN A 101 -4.85 10.07 -12.97
N LYS A 102 -4.76 10.30 -14.29
CA LYS A 102 -3.91 11.36 -14.86
C LYS A 102 -4.36 12.74 -14.38
N GLN A 103 -5.67 13.01 -14.37
CA GLN A 103 -6.22 14.26 -13.83
C GLN A 103 -5.88 14.44 -12.35
N MET A 104 -6.02 13.39 -11.53
CA MET A 104 -5.66 13.43 -10.12
C MET A 104 -4.17 13.69 -9.89
N ARG A 105 -3.29 13.07 -10.69
CA ARG A 105 -1.84 13.33 -10.64
C ARG A 105 -1.52 14.79 -10.95
N VAL A 106 -2.10 15.35 -12.01
CA VAL A 106 -1.91 16.77 -12.37
C VAL A 106 -2.43 17.70 -11.25
N LEU A 107 -3.59 17.40 -10.68
CA LEU A 107 -4.15 18.16 -9.56
C LEU A 107 -3.24 18.10 -8.33
N TYR A 108 -2.71 16.91 -8.02
CA TYR A 108 -1.77 16.73 -6.91
C TYR A 108 -0.50 17.57 -7.13
N GLU A 109 0.14 17.48 -8.30
CA GLU A 109 1.35 18.24 -8.60
C GLU A 109 1.13 19.75 -8.48
N LYS A 110 -0.02 20.25 -8.96
CA LYS A 110 -0.37 21.68 -8.82
C LYS A 110 -0.59 22.11 -7.37
N THR A 111 -1.07 21.20 -6.51
CA THR A 111 -1.54 21.55 -5.16
C THR A 111 -0.60 21.12 -4.04
N ARG A 112 0.42 20.30 -4.31
CA ARG A 112 1.27 19.69 -3.26
C ARG A 112 2.05 20.72 -2.43
N ASP A 113 2.46 21.81 -3.07
CA ASP A 113 3.27 22.89 -2.48
C ASP A 113 2.40 24.08 -2.01
N MET A 114 1.06 23.98 -2.13
CA MET A 114 0.14 25.03 -1.68
C MET A 114 -0.08 24.99 -0.16
N PRO A 115 -0.28 26.16 0.50
CA PRO A 115 -0.77 26.21 1.87
C PRO A 115 -2.08 25.43 2.03
N ARG A 116 -2.27 24.77 3.18
CA ARG A 116 -3.39 23.85 3.43
C ARG A 116 -4.77 24.45 3.11
N ALA A 117 -4.99 25.71 3.45
CA ALA A 117 -6.25 26.41 3.18
C ALA A 117 -6.48 26.62 1.68
N ALA A 118 -5.47 27.10 0.94
CA ALA A 118 -5.53 27.28 -0.51
C ALA A 118 -5.72 25.94 -1.23
N ARG A 119 -4.97 24.90 -0.82
CA ARG A 119 -5.13 23.54 -1.32
C ARG A 119 -6.56 23.03 -1.15
N ARG A 120 -7.17 23.24 0.03
CA ARG A 120 -8.55 22.84 0.28
C ARG A 120 -9.52 23.54 -0.68
N GLN A 121 -9.39 24.85 -0.87
CA GLN A 121 -10.21 25.61 -1.82
C GLN A 121 -10.09 25.05 -3.24
N THR A 122 -8.87 24.81 -3.73
CA THR A 122 -8.64 24.26 -5.07
C THR A 122 -9.26 22.88 -5.25
N LEU A 123 -9.13 21.99 -4.25
CA LEU A 123 -9.67 20.63 -4.33
C LEU A 123 -11.21 20.63 -4.37
N VAL A 124 -11.86 21.47 -3.56
CA VAL A 124 -13.33 21.57 -3.54
C VAL A 124 -13.85 22.19 -4.83
N LEU A 125 -13.22 23.26 -5.31
CA LEU A 125 -13.57 23.90 -6.59
C LEU A 125 -13.43 22.90 -7.75
N PHE A 126 -12.33 22.15 -7.80
CA PHE A 126 -12.10 21.11 -8.79
C PHE A 126 -13.20 20.04 -8.75
N HIS A 127 -13.55 19.56 -7.55
CA HIS A 127 -14.56 18.52 -7.40
C HIS A 127 -15.94 19.00 -7.88
N ALA A 128 -16.33 20.22 -7.52
CA ALA A 128 -17.59 20.83 -7.97
C ALA A 128 -17.63 20.98 -9.50
N MET A 129 -16.55 21.44 -10.12
CA MET A 129 -16.47 21.63 -11.57
C MET A 129 -16.52 20.32 -12.37
N ARG A 130 -16.13 19.18 -11.77
CA ARG A 130 -16.04 17.89 -12.47
C ARG A 130 -17.40 17.39 -12.97
N THR A 131 -18.49 17.79 -12.32
CA THR A 131 -19.86 17.41 -12.69
C THR A 131 -20.57 18.48 -13.52
N MET A 132 -19.89 19.57 -13.88
CA MET A 132 -20.45 20.73 -14.57
C MET A 132 -20.09 20.75 -16.06
N ASN A 133 -21.00 21.30 -16.88
CA ASN A 133 -20.73 21.62 -18.28
C ASN A 133 -19.84 22.88 -18.42
N ALA A 134 -19.50 23.26 -19.65
CA ALA A 134 -18.59 24.39 -19.91
C ALA A 134 -19.15 25.74 -19.43
N GLU A 135 -20.44 26.01 -19.67
CA GLU A 135 -21.10 27.26 -19.29
C GLU A 135 -21.20 27.39 -17.76
N GLN A 136 -21.62 26.32 -17.07
CA GLN A 136 -21.66 26.24 -15.61
C GLN A 136 -20.28 26.46 -14.98
N ARG A 137 -19.23 25.90 -15.59
CA ARG A 137 -17.84 26.12 -15.13
C ARG A 137 -17.38 27.57 -15.29
N GLU A 138 -17.79 28.25 -16.36
CA GLU A 138 -17.48 29.68 -16.55
C GLU A 138 -18.27 30.56 -15.57
N ALA A 139 -19.55 30.27 -15.36
CA ALA A 139 -20.37 30.94 -14.34
C ALA A 139 -19.72 30.83 -12.95
N LEU A 140 -19.36 29.62 -12.52
CA LEU A 140 -18.70 29.40 -11.24
C LEU A 140 -17.34 30.11 -11.14
N ARG A 141 -16.56 30.18 -12.24
CA ARG A 141 -15.30 30.93 -12.24
C ARG A 141 -15.51 32.42 -12.04
N ARG A 142 -16.53 33.01 -12.68
CA ARG A 142 -16.89 34.42 -12.51
C ARG A 142 -17.38 34.71 -11.09
N GLU A 143 -18.27 33.87 -10.57
CA GLU A 143 -18.76 33.98 -9.19
C GLU A 143 -17.61 33.87 -8.18
N TRP A 144 -16.76 32.85 -8.33
CA TRP A 144 -15.60 32.64 -7.45
C TRP A 144 -14.62 33.83 -7.48
N ALA A 145 -14.41 34.44 -8.64
CA ALA A 145 -13.57 35.63 -8.78
C ALA A 145 -14.15 36.84 -8.04
N ALA A 146 -15.48 36.98 -8.02
CA ALA A 146 -16.18 38.05 -7.31
C ALA A 146 -16.31 37.82 -5.79
N MET A 147 -16.20 36.57 -5.31
CA MET A 147 -16.30 36.25 -3.88
C MET A 147 -15.14 36.80 -3.04
N SER A 148 -15.45 37.33 -1.86
CA SER A 148 -14.47 37.65 -0.82
C SER A 148 -13.78 36.39 -0.27
N PRO A 149 -12.63 36.51 0.41
CA PRO A 149 -11.99 35.38 1.07
C PRO A 149 -12.91 34.62 2.05
N GLU A 150 -13.74 35.32 2.80
CA GLU A 150 -14.70 34.77 3.76
C GLU A 150 -15.81 34.01 3.04
N GLN A 151 -16.36 34.58 1.96
CA GLN A 151 -17.37 33.92 1.12
C GLN A 151 -16.82 32.63 0.51
N ARG A 152 -15.57 32.63 0.01
CA ARG A 152 -14.90 31.42 -0.49
C ARG A 152 -14.75 30.36 0.59
N GLN A 153 -14.44 30.75 1.83
CA GLN A 153 -14.34 29.80 2.94
C GLN A 153 -15.69 29.19 3.29
N SER A 154 -16.77 29.98 3.34
CA SER A 154 -18.13 29.47 3.55
C SER A 154 -18.54 28.51 2.45
N TRP A 155 -18.35 28.90 1.19
CA TRP A 155 -18.65 28.06 0.04
C TRP A 155 -17.89 26.72 0.11
N VAL A 156 -16.61 26.75 0.48
CA VAL A 156 -15.79 25.53 0.66
C VAL A 156 -16.27 24.65 1.80
N ARG A 157 -16.83 25.21 2.88
CA ARG A 157 -17.41 24.40 3.96
C ARG A 157 -18.68 23.68 3.48
N GLU A 158 -19.52 24.38 2.73
CA GLU A 158 -20.79 23.86 2.20
C GLU A 158 -20.62 22.84 1.07
N HIS A 159 -19.64 23.07 0.18
CA HIS A 159 -19.45 22.27 -1.03
C HIS A 159 -18.33 21.24 -0.90
N ALA A 160 -17.64 21.17 0.24
CA ALA A 160 -16.66 20.13 0.48
C ALA A 160 -17.34 18.77 0.29
N PRO A 161 -16.75 17.84 -0.50
CA PRO A 161 -17.30 16.51 -0.61
C PRO A 161 -17.43 15.95 0.79
N HIS A 162 -18.57 15.30 1.08
CA HIS A 162 -18.78 14.60 2.33
C HIS A 162 -17.73 13.50 2.39
N ARG A 163 -16.58 13.81 2.98
CA ARG A 163 -15.68 12.78 3.46
C ARG A 163 -16.42 12.19 4.63
N ASP A 164 -16.40 10.87 4.75
CA ASP A 164 -16.71 10.19 6.01
C ASP A 164 -15.71 10.71 7.05
N HIS A 165 -16.02 11.87 7.59
CA HIS A 165 -15.47 12.38 8.82
C HIS A 165 -16.14 11.52 9.87
N ALA A 166 -15.61 10.31 10.09
CA ALA A 166 -15.46 9.90 11.47
C ALA A 166 -14.75 11.08 12.14
N GLU A 167 -15.52 11.84 12.91
CA GLU A 167 -15.09 12.97 13.72
C GLU A 167 -13.74 12.62 14.36
N ARG A 168 -12.78 13.54 14.30
CA ARG A 168 -11.64 13.49 15.22
C ARG A 168 -12.14 14.21 16.48
N PRO A 169 -12.38 13.54 17.63
CA PRO A 169 -12.59 14.26 18.87
C PRO A 169 -11.28 14.97 19.29
N ASP A 170 -10.10 14.47 18.89
CA ASP A 170 -8.81 14.98 19.37
C ASP A 170 -7.72 14.99 18.29
N ALA A 171 -7.79 15.95 17.36
CA ALA A 171 -6.62 16.28 16.55
C ALA A 171 -5.79 17.35 17.27
N PRO A 172 -4.59 17.06 17.81
CA PRO A 172 -3.74 18.12 18.34
C PRO A 172 -3.40 19.12 17.23
N PRO A 173 -3.29 20.42 17.55
CA PRO A 173 -2.91 21.42 16.58
C PRO A 173 -1.56 21.05 15.98
N HIS A 174 -1.50 20.98 14.66
CA HIS A 174 -0.25 20.82 13.93
C HIS A 174 0.64 22.02 14.28
N GLN A 175 1.68 21.79 15.07
CA GLN A 175 2.74 22.77 15.31
C GLN A 175 3.50 23.03 13.99
N PRO A 176 3.99 24.27 13.79
CA PRO A 176 4.50 24.76 12.51
C PRO A 176 5.70 23.98 11.97
#